data_AF-A0A662HGF4-F1
#
_entry.id   AF-A0A662HGF4-F1
#
_cell.length_a   1.000
_cell.length_b   1.000
_cell.length_c   1.000
_cell.angle_alpha   90.00
_cell.angle_beta   90.00
_cell.angle_gamma   90.00
#
_symmetry.space_group_name_H-M   'P 1'
#
loop_
_entity.id
_entity.type
_entity.pdbx_description
1 polymer ?
#
loop_
_entity_poly.entity_id
_entity_poly.type
_entity_poly.pdbx_seq_one_letter_code
_entity_poly.pdbx_strand_id
1 'polypeptide(L)'
;MSSRRKKKVEVPVWLAEKFRRYVAEKYGLRRGAISRAVVNLIMRELNLAEAKEPNTVDSIVGLGLLSDYLWEGEDLVEALRRRSLHVSD
;
A
#
# COMPACT_ATOMS: atom_id res chain seq x y z
N MET A 1 10.58 -13.61 9.83
CA MET A 1 10.16 -12.70 10.93
C MET A 1 10.50 -11.26 10.55
N SER A 2 9.53 -10.38 10.34
CA SER A 2 9.78 -8.99 9.92
C SER A 2 10.15 -8.11 11.13
N SER A 3 11.37 -7.60 11.16
CA SER A 3 11.87 -6.72 12.24
C SER A 3 11.34 -5.30 12.09
N ARG A 4 10.34 -4.92 12.90
CA ARG A 4 9.80 -3.55 12.93
C ARG A 4 10.74 -2.63 13.72
N ARG A 5 11.64 -1.92 13.03
CA ARG A 5 12.52 -0.90 13.66
C ARG A 5 11.70 0.31 14.13
N LYS A 6 11.80 0.62 15.42
CA LYS A 6 11.18 1.82 16.01
C LYS A 6 12.22 2.93 16.10
N LYS A 7 11.93 4.10 15.53
CA LYS A 7 12.72 5.32 15.74
C LYS A 7 11.99 6.20 16.75
N LYS A 8 12.71 6.68 17.76
CA LYS A 8 12.24 7.71 18.70
C LYS A 8 12.90 9.03 18.29
N VAL A 9 12.12 10.10 18.26
CA VAL A 9 12.58 11.44 17.90
C VAL A 9 12.02 12.40 18.94
N GLU A 10 12.88 13.24 19.47
CA GLU A 10 12.49 14.33 20.36
C GLU A 10 12.13 15.56 19.54
N VAL A 11 11.07 16.25 19.96
CA VAL A 11 10.57 17.44 19.27
C VAL A 11 10.20 18.48 20.31
N PRO A 12 10.43 19.78 20.03
CA PRO A 12 10.00 20.86 20.91
C PRO A 12 8.49 20.81 21.21
N VAL A 13 8.10 21.21 22.42
CA VAL A 13 6.71 21.15 22.90
C VAL A 13 5.76 21.93 21.98
N TRP A 14 6.13 23.15 21.60
CA TRP A 14 5.31 23.99 20.71
C TRP A 14 5.02 23.32 19.35
N LEU A 15 6.00 22.58 18.83
CA LEU A 15 5.87 21.87 17.55
C LEU A 15 4.99 20.63 17.72
N ALA A 16 5.16 19.91 18.83
CA ALA A 16 4.31 18.77 19.16
C ALA A 16 2.84 19.20 19.31
N GLU A 17 2.56 20.34 19.94
CA GLU A 17 1.20 20.90 20.08
C GLU A 17 0.60 21.29 18.74
N LYS A 18 1.34 22.07 17.93
CA LYS A 18 0.92 22.45 16.58
C LYS A 18 0.63 21.21 15.72
N PHE A 19 1.48 20.19 15.83
CA PHE A 19 1.29 18.95 15.10
C PHE A 19 0.07 18.16 15.59
N ARG A 20 -0.16 18.06 16.90
CA ARG A 20 -1.36 17.40 17.45
C ARG A 20 -2.63 18.07 16.94
N ARG A 21 -2.68 19.40 16.90
CA ARG A 21 -3.81 20.16 16.35
C ARG A 21 -4.03 19.84 14.88
N TYR A 22 -2.98 19.89 14.08
CA TYR A 22 -3.04 19.50 12.66
C TYR A 22 -3.54 18.06 12.46
N VAL A 23 -3.06 17.11 13.27
CA VAL A 23 -3.49 15.71 13.20
C VAL A 23 -4.98 15.57 13.56
N ALA A 24 -5.44 16.26 14.59
CA ALA A 24 -6.85 16.24 14.99
C ALA A 24 -7.76 16.79 13.88
N GLU A 25 -7.38 17.91 13.26
CA GLU A 25 -8.16 18.55 12.20
C GLU A 25 -8.20 17.71 10.91
N LYS A 26 -7.07 17.10 10.50
CA LYS A 26 -6.95 16.38 9.21
C LYS A 26 -7.23 14.89 9.28
N TYR A 27 -6.89 14.23 10.39
CA TYR A 27 -6.95 12.76 10.53
C TYR A 27 -7.93 12.30 11.63
N GLY A 28 -8.43 13.22 12.45
CA GLY A 28 -9.30 12.93 13.59
C GLY A 28 -8.58 12.30 14.78
N LEU A 29 -9.35 11.98 15.83
CA LEU A 29 -8.85 11.40 17.09
C LEU A 29 -8.92 9.87 17.07
N ARG A 30 -8.18 9.23 16.15
CA ARG A 30 -8.10 7.76 16.05
C ARG A 30 -6.74 7.24 16.52
N ARG A 31 -6.74 6.02 17.09
CA ARG A 31 -5.50 5.34 17.47
C ARG A 31 -4.57 5.23 16.25
N GLY A 32 -3.35 5.73 16.38
CA GLY A 32 -2.35 5.72 15.29
C GLY A 32 -2.45 6.88 14.29
N ALA A 33 -3.36 7.86 14.47
CA ALA A 33 -3.46 9.03 13.60
C ALA A 33 -2.15 9.82 13.51
N ILE A 34 -1.45 9.99 14.64
CA ILE A 34 -0.15 10.65 14.71
C ILE A 34 0.89 9.90 13.86
N SER A 35 1.02 8.59 14.05
CA SER A 35 1.98 7.78 13.27
C SER A 35 1.67 7.82 11.78
N ARG A 36 0.39 7.77 11.40
CA ARG A 36 -0.04 7.87 10.01
C ARG A 36 0.26 9.24 9.41
N ALA A 37 0.03 10.31 10.17
CA ALA A 37 0.34 11.67 9.74
C ALA A 37 1.85 11.88 9.54
N VAL A 38 2.69 11.33 10.43
CA VAL A 38 4.16 11.37 10.28
C VAL A 38 4.59 10.61 9.02
N VAL A 39 4.08 9.40 8.80
CA VAL A 39 4.39 8.61 7.60
C VAL A 39 3.99 9.36 6.33
N ASN A 40 2.78 9.92 6.30
CA ASN A 40 2.30 10.69 5.14
C ASN A 40 3.14 11.95 4.90
N LEU A 41 3.56 12.65 5.96
CA LEU A 41 4.41 13.83 5.85
C LEU A 41 5.77 13.47 5.23
N ILE A 42 6.38 12.39 5.72
CA ILE A 42 7.66 11.88 5.19
C ILE A 42 7.48 11.43 3.73
N MET A 43 6.42 10.69 3.42
CA MET A 43 6.15 10.23 2.04
C MET A 43 5.97 11.40 1.08
N ARG A 44 5.27 12.45 1.50
CA ARG A 44 5.08 13.66 0.71
C ARG A 44 6.41 14.39 0.49
N GLU A 45 7.20 14.59 1.55
CA GLU A 45 8.46 15.34 1.47
C GLU A 45 9.51 14.63 0.62
N LEU A 46 9.51 13.30 0.67
CA LEU A 46 10.41 12.47 -0.13
C LEU A 46 9.90 12.22 -1.56
N ASN A 47 8.78 12.85 -1.97
CA ASN A 47 8.06 12.57 -3.23
C ASN A 47 7.75 11.07 -3.45
N LEU A 48 7.74 10.27 -2.38
CA LEU A 48 7.36 8.85 -2.42
C LEU A 48 5.84 8.69 -2.59
N ALA A 49 5.08 9.78 -2.52
CA ALA A 49 3.64 9.81 -2.76
C ALA A 49 3.26 9.53 -4.22
N GLU A 50 4.20 9.62 -5.17
CA GLU A 50 3.96 9.29 -6.59
C GLU A 50 4.06 7.79 -6.90
N ALA A 51 4.55 6.97 -5.97
CA ALA A 51 4.38 5.53 -6.06
C ALA A 51 3.05 5.11 -5.40
N LYS A 52 1.93 5.73 -5.82
CA LYS A 52 0.70 4.94 -5.93
C LYS A 52 0.99 3.95 -7.05
N GLU A 53 1.59 2.81 -6.70
CA GLU A 53 1.43 1.63 -7.54
C GLU A 53 -0.07 1.54 -7.87
N PRO A 54 -0.42 1.31 -9.14
CA PRO A 54 -1.80 1.17 -9.53
C PRO A 54 -2.31 -0.15 -8.95
N ASN A 55 -2.64 -0.20 -7.66
CA ASN A 55 -3.54 -1.20 -7.09
C ASN A 55 -4.99 -0.86 -7.48
N THR A 56 -5.16 -0.30 -8.67
CA THR A 56 -6.43 0.00 -9.30
C THR A 56 -6.77 -1.16 -10.21
N VAL A 57 -8.06 -1.37 -10.44
CA VAL A 57 -8.62 -2.30 -11.41
C VAL A 57 -7.81 -2.33 -12.71
N ASP A 58 -7.29 -1.19 -13.16
CA ASP A 58 -6.48 -1.05 -14.38
C ASP A 58 -5.22 -1.95 -14.42
N SER A 59 -4.55 -2.22 -13.29
CA SER A 59 -3.43 -3.16 -13.29
C SER A 59 -3.87 -4.61 -13.33
N ILE A 60 -5.00 -4.94 -12.68
CA ILE A 60 -5.60 -6.27 -12.75
C ILE A 60 -6.09 -6.53 -14.17
N VAL A 61 -6.73 -5.54 -14.78
CA VAL A 61 -7.18 -5.57 -16.18
C VAL A 61 -5.99 -5.65 -17.12
N GLY A 62 -4.92 -4.88 -16.88
CA GLY A 62 -3.67 -4.94 -17.64
C GLY A 62 -3.03 -6.33 -17.61
N LEU A 63 -2.97 -6.97 -16.44
CA LEU A 63 -2.54 -8.36 -16.31
C LEU A 63 -3.44 -9.33 -17.08
N GLY A 64 -4.77 -9.12 -17.06
CA GLY A 64 -5.72 -9.89 -17.84
C GLY A 64 -5.55 -9.72 -19.35
N LEU A 65 -5.27 -8.50 -19.83
CA LEU A 65 -5.03 -8.20 -21.25
C LEU A 65 -3.68 -8.74 -21.77
N LEU A 66 -2.69 -8.82 -20.89
CA LEU A 66 -1.38 -9.42 -21.19
C LEU A 66 -1.40 -10.95 -21.09
N SER A 67 -2.46 -11.53 -20.56
CA SER A 67 -2.63 -12.97 -20.46
C SER A 67 -3.06 -13.53 -21.82
N ASP A 68 -2.27 -14.49 -22.32
CA ASP A 68 -2.59 -15.41 -23.41
C ASP A 68 -3.65 -16.47 -23.04
N TYR A 69 -4.14 -16.45 -21.80
CA TYR A 69 -5.15 -17.39 -21.32
C TYR A 69 -6.57 -16.88 -21.54
N LEU A 70 -7.33 -17.60 -22.36
CA LEU A 70 -8.77 -17.44 -22.49
C LEU A 70 -9.48 -18.41 -21.54
N TRP A 71 -10.27 -17.88 -20.61
CA TRP A 71 -11.12 -18.68 -19.74
C TRP A 71 -12.44 -18.98 -20.45
N GLU A 72 -12.78 -20.27 -20.62
CA GLU A 72 -13.96 -20.72 -21.37
C GLU A 72 -15.15 -21.08 -20.44
N GLY A 73 -15.05 -20.78 -19.15
CA GLY A 73 -16.08 -21.05 -18.14
C GLY A 73 -15.83 -22.31 -17.29
N GLU A 74 -14.65 -22.92 -17.42
CA GLU A 74 -14.19 -24.02 -16.57
C GLU A 74 -13.94 -23.59 -15.11
N ASP A 75 -13.78 -24.53 -14.19
CA ASP A 75 -13.38 -24.18 -12.81
C ASP A 75 -12.01 -23.50 -12.79
N LEU A 76 -11.94 -22.28 -12.24
CA LEU A 76 -10.74 -21.44 -12.26
C LEU A 76 -9.54 -22.09 -11.54
N VAL A 77 -9.80 -22.83 -10.45
CA VAL A 77 -8.73 -23.48 -9.69
C VAL A 77 -8.12 -24.61 -10.50
N GLU A 78 -8.96 -25.41 -11.15
CA GLU A 78 -8.53 -26.52 -12.01
C GLU A 78 -7.82 -26.02 -13.28
N ALA A 79 -8.34 -24.97 -13.92
CA ALA A 79 -7.71 -24.27 -15.03
C ALA A 79 -6.28 -23.81 -14.71
N LEU A 80 -6.11 -23.09 -13.61
CA LEU A 80 -4.81 -22.57 -13.18
C LEU A 80 -3.83 -23.68 -12.80
N ARG A 81 -4.32 -24.76 -12.16
CA ARG A 81 -3.48 -25.93 -11.83
C ARG A 81 -2.92 -26.59 -13.07
N ARG A 82 -3.76 -26.86 -14.08
CA ARG A 82 -3.31 -27.46 -15.35
C ARG A 82 -2.26 -26.59 -16.03
N ARG A 83 -2.46 -25.28 -16.04
CA ARG A 83 -1.48 -24.35 -16.61
C ARG A 83 -0.16 -24.35 -15.85
N SER A 84 -0.18 -24.31 -14.52
CA SER A 84 1.06 -24.38 -13.72
C SER A 84 1.86 -25.66 -13.94
N LEU A 85 1.19 -26.75 -14.33
CA LEU A 85 1.83 -28.03 -14.66
C LEU A 85 2.39 -28.07 -16.09
N HIS A 86 1.99 -27.15 -16.97
CA HIS A 86 2.47 -27.05 -18.36
C HIS A 86 3.56 -25.97 -18.55
N VAL A 87 3.96 -25.27 -17.49
CA VAL A 87 5.15 -24.41 -17.52
C VAL A 87 6.38 -25.31 -17.35
N SER A 88 6.82 -25.92 -18.45
CA SER A 88 8.18 -26.45 -18.57
C SER A 88 9.12 -25.30 -18.94
N ASP A 89 10.29 -25.26 -18.29
CA ASP A 89 11.38 -24.27 -18.45
C ASP A 89 11.77 -23.94 -19.91
#